data_AF-A0A9Q3PG41-F1
#
_entry.id   AF-A0A9Q3PG41-F1
#
_cell.length_a   1.000
_cell.length_b   1.000
_cell.length_c   1.000
_cell.angle_alpha   90.00
_cell.angle_beta   90.00
_cell.angle_gamma   90.00
#
_symmetry.space_group_name_H-M   'P 1'
#
loop_
_entity.id
_entity.type
_entity.pdbx_description
1 polymer ?
#
loop_
_entity_poly.entity_id
_entity_poly.type
_entity_poly.pdbx_seq_one_letter_code
_entity_poly.pdbx_strand_id
1 'polypeptide(L)'
;MTNVWTSPNVIAFMDITAHVMSSEFKLTSILIGLQPIEGPHSGAVLAKRFMKVLGIYNLKSSIVCITADNASVNSQMASEMQNQLPVFCSDKQEIGCMALTIHLAARDGLKALGATPEKLAKPNANDSHGLMSLTNIINYPDRLHLNYN
;
A
#
# COMPACT_ATOMS: atom_id res chain seq x y z
N MET A 1 1.35 -9.44 -4.16
CA MET A 1 0.81 -8.08 -4.05
C MET A 1 -0.35 -7.91 -5.00
N THR A 2 -1.35 -7.12 -4.64
CA THR A 2 -2.39 -6.65 -5.57
C THR A 2 -2.70 -5.19 -5.32
N ASN A 3 -3.05 -4.49 -6.40
CA ASN A 3 -3.64 -3.17 -6.34
C ASN A 3 -4.85 -3.11 -7.29
N VAL A 4 -5.82 -2.28 -6.90
CA VAL A 4 -7.06 -2.10 -7.64
C VAL A 4 -7.22 -0.62 -7.92
N TRP A 5 -7.41 -0.27 -9.18
CA TRP A 5 -7.61 1.12 -9.57
C TRP A 5 -8.63 1.22 -10.69
N THR A 6 -9.24 2.39 -10.79
CA THR A 6 -10.11 2.76 -11.90
C THR A 6 -9.32 3.66 -12.84
N SER A 7 -9.27 3.29 -14.11
CA SER A 7 -8.63 4.09 -15.15
C SER A 7 -9.45 5.34 -15.49
N PRO A 8 -8.88 6.33 -16.21
CA PRO A 8 -9.59 7.54 -16.62
C PRO A 8 -10.82 7.29 -17.49
N ASN A 9 -10.85 6.17 -18.23
CA ASN A 9 -12.01 5.73 -19.00
C ASN A 9 -13.00 4.87 -18.18
N VAL A 10 -12.93 4.97 -16.84
CA VAL A 10 -13.88 4.37 -15.89
C VAL A 10 -13.89 2.83 -15.94
N ILE A 11 -12.76 2.22 -16.31
CA ILE A 11 -12.58 0.77 -16.30
C ILE A 11 -11.75 0.40 -15.08
N ALA A 12 -12.26 -0.52 -14.29
CA ALA A 12 -11.54 -1.01 -13.13
C ALA A 12 -10.59 -2.14 -13.49
N PHE A 13 -9.39 -2.12 -12.92
CA PHE A 13 -8.38 -3.13 -13.10
C PHE A 13 -7.85 -3.61 -11.76
N MET A 14 -7.52 -4.90 -11.71
CA MET A 14 -6.79 -5.54 -10.63
C MET A 14 -5.46 -6.02 -11.20
N ASP A 15 -4.35 -5.50 -10.70
CA ASP A 15 -3.05 -6.12 -10.92
C ASP A 15 -2.77 -7.14 -9.83
N ILE A 16 -2.03 -8.18 -10.20
CA ILE A 16 -1.52 -9.19 -9.28
C ILE A 16 -0.06 -9.40 -9.63
N THR A 17 0.80 -9.03 -8.69
CA THR A 17 2.24 -9.17 -8.81
C THR A 17 2.74 -10.21 -7.81
N ALA A 18 3.37 -11.26 -8.30
CA ALA A 18 4.05 -12.24 -7.47
C ALA A 18 5.45 -11.73 -7.12
N HIS A 19 5.82 -11.88 -5.85
CA HIS A 19 7.16 -11.56 -5.37
C HIS A 19 7.81 -12.83 -4.83
N VAL A 20 8.99 -13.16 -5.34
CA VAL A 20 9.75 -14.34 -4.94
C VAL A 20 11.14 -13.90 -4.51
N MET A 21 11.62 -14.46 -3.41
CA MET A 21 12.97 -14.22 -2.90
C MET A 21 13.78 -15.50 -3.06
N SER A 22 14.93 -15.40 -3.74
CA SER A 22 15.84 -16.54 -3.92
C SER A 22 16.70 -16.80 -2.68
N SER A 23 17.42 -17.92 -2.67
CA SER A 23 18.42 -18.27 -1.65
C SER A 23 19.54 -17.23 -1.50
N GLU A 24 19.80 -16.45 -2.55
CA GLU A 24 20.80 -15.37 -2.56
C GLU A 24 20.20 -14.02 -2.15
N PHE A 25 19.00 -14.02 -1.54
CA PHE A 25 18.25 -12.81 -1.14
C PHE A 25 17.92 -11.88 -2.32
N LYS A 26 17.79 -12.42 -3.53
CA LYS A 26 17.37 -11.63 -4.70
C LYS A 26 15.84 -11.61 -4.79
N LEU A 27 15.26 -10.43 -4.65
CA LEU A 27 13.83 -10.22 -4.86
C LEU A 27 13.51 -10.12 -6.37
N THR A 28 12.57 -10.94 -6.83
CA THR A 28 12.04 -10.92 -8.19
C THR A 28 10.55 -10.63 -8.13
N SER A 29 10.12 -9.63 -8.91
CA SER A 29 8.72 -9.20 -9.01
C SER A 29 8.20 -9.53 -10.40
N ILE A 30 7.09 -10.24 -10.49
CA ILE A 30 6.50 -10.71 -11.75
C ILE A 30 5.02 -10.35 -11.78
N LEU A 31 4.60 -9.57 -12.78
CA LEU A 31 3.17 -9.35 -13.04
C LEU A 31 2.57 -10.66 -13.56
N ILE A 32 1.71 -11.30 -12.76
CA ILE A 32 1.06 -12.57 -13.12
C ILE A 32 -0.40 -12.38 -13.51
N GLY A 33 -0.97 -11.20 -13.28
CA GLY A 33 -2.32 -10.90 -13.71
C GLY A 33 -2.56 -9.42 -13.84
N LEU A 34 -3.23 -9.04 -14.92
CA LEU A 34 -3.90 -7.75 -15.06
C LEU A 34 -5.32 -8.06 -15.50
N GLN A 35 -6.29 -7.92 -14.60
CA GLN A 35 -7.66 -8.36 -14.80
C GLN A 35 -8.59 -7.16 -14.83
N PRO A 36 -9.44 -6.99 -15.87
CA PRO A 36 -10.54 -6.05 -15.78
C PRO A 36 -11.54 -6.54 -14.72
N ILE A 37 -12.09 -5.59 -13.96
CA ILE A 37 -13.11 -5.82 -12.96
C ILE A 37 -14.41 -5.25 -13.49
N GLU A 38 -15.41 -6.13 -13.60
CA GLU A 38 -16.75 -5.78 -14.01
C GLU A 38 -17.67 -5.87 -12.80
N GLY A 39 -18.58 -4.91 -12.68
CA GLY A 39 -19.55 -4.85 -11.59
C GLY A 39 -18.96 -4.32 -10.27
N PRO A 40 -19.55 -4.67 -9.12
CA PRO A 40 -19.15 -4.12 -7.83
C PRO A 40 -17.72 -4.50 -7.43
N HIS A 41 -16.96 -3.52 -6.93
CA HIS A 41 -15.62 -3.72 -6.36
C HIS A 41 -15.73 -4.29 -4.93
N SER A 42 -16.37 -5.44 -4.80
CA SER A 42 -16.51 -6.14 -3.51
C SER A 42 -15.35 -7.10 -3.27
N GLY A 43 -15.03 -7.36 -1.99
CA GLY A 43 -13.98 -8.30 -1.62
C GLY A 43 -14.17 -9.69 -2.25
N ALA A 44 -15.41 -10.18 -2.33
CA ALA A 44 -15.74 -11.46 -2.96
C ALA A 44 -15.41 -11.49 -4.46
N VAL A 45 -15.68 -10.40 -5.20
CA VAL A 45 -15.34 -10.29 -6.62
C VAL A 45 -13.82 -10.28 -6.79
N LEU A 46 -13.11 -9.49 -6.00
CA LEU A 46 -11.64 -9.45 -6.04
C LEU A 46 -11.03 -10.82 -5.72
N ALA A 47 -11.54 -11.50 -4.68
CA ALA A 47 -11.04 -12.81 -4.25
C ALA A 47 -11.23 -13.84 -5.36
N LYS A 48 -12.39 -13.84 -6.01
CA LYS A 48 -12.65 -14.71 -7.17
C LYS A 48 -11.66 -14.47 -8.30
N ARG A 49 -11.36 -13.20 -8.63
CA ARG A 49 -10.38 -12.85 -9.69
C ARG A 49 -8.96 -13.27 -9.29
N PHE A 50 -8.57 -12.99 -8.05
CA PHE A 50 -7.25 -13.36 -7.51
C PHE A 50 -7.04 -14.87 -7.51
N MET A 51 -8.01 -15.64 -6.98
CA MET A 51 -7.98 -17.10 -6.94
C MET A 51 -7.93 -17.74 -8.33
N LYS A 52 -8.58 -17.12 -9.33
CA LYS A 52 -8.50 -17.56 -10.72
C LYS A 52 -7.06 -17.43 -11.25
N VAL A 53 -6.42 -16.28 -11.05
CA VAL A 53 -5.03 -16.05 -11.49
C VAL A 53 -4.08 -17.02 -10.80
N LEU A 54 -4.20 -17.20 -9.48
CA LEU A 54 -3.40 -18.20 -8.76
C LEU A 54 -3.57 -19.61 -9.31
N GLY A 55 -4.80 -19.98 -9.70
CA GLY A 55 -5.10 -21.28 -10.29
C GLY A 55 -4.40 -21.49 -11.64
N ILE A 56 -4.34 -20.47 -12.50
CA ILE A 56 -3.68 -20.53 -13.81
C ILE A 56 -2.18 -20.88 -13.66
N TYR A 57 -1.54 -20.36 -12.62
CA TYR A 57 -0.11 -20.56 -12.37
C TYR A 57 0.20 -21.63 -11.32
N ASN A 58 -0.81 -22.38 -10.83
CA ASN A 58 -0.67 -23.37 -9.75
C ASN A 58 -0.03 -22.82 -8.46
N LEU A 59 -0.30 -21.56 -8.12
CA LEU A 59 0.33 -20.86 -6.99
C LEU A 59 -0.45 -20.95 -5.68
N LYS A 60 -1.61 -21.62 -5.65
CA LYS A 60 -2.50 -21.66 -4.48
C LYS A 60 -1.82 -22.21 -3.21
N SER A 61 -0.90 -23.15 -3.35
CA SER A 61 -0.14 -23.75 -2.23
C SER A 61 1.16 -23.02 -1.90
N SER A 62 1.52 -21.97 -2.64
CA SER A 62 2.81 -21.28 -2.53
C SER A 62 2.70 -19.87 -1.96
N ILE A 63 1.51 -19.48 -1.50
CA ILE A 63 1.27 -18.13 -0.95
C ILE A 63 1.75 -18.08 0.49
N VAL A 64 2.69 -17.16 0.73
CA VAL A 64 3.17 -16.84 2.08
C VAL A 64 2.41 -15.67 2.66
N CYS A 65 2.16 -14.63 1.86
CA CYS A 65 1.40 -13.45 2.27
C CYS A 65 0.81 -12.72 1.06
N ILE A 66 -0.13 -11.84 1.32
CA ILE A 66 -0.73 -10.91 0.37
C ILE A 66 -0.45 -9.50 0.86
N THR A 67 0.12 -8.68 -0.01
CA THR A 67 0.27 -7.25 0.22
C THR A 67 -0.75 -6.49 -0.61
N ALA A 68 -1.50 -5.59 0.02
CA ALA A 68 -2.50 -4.76 -0.64
C ALA A 68 -2.56 -3.37 0.03
N ASP A 69 -3.29 -2.42 -0.56
CA ASP A 69 -3.58 -1.16 0.15
C ASP A 69 -4.51 -1.42 1.37
N ASN A 70 -4.55 -0.49 2.32
CA ASN A 70 -5.34 -0.64 3.54
C ASN A 70 -6.84 -0.32 3.34
N ALA A 71 -7.39 -0.55 2.14
CA ALA A 71 -8.83 -0.46 1.92
C ALA A 71 -9.53 -1.68 2.55
N SER A 72 -10.68 -1.43 3.19
CA SER A 72 -11.49 -2.48 3.81
C SER A 72 -11.92 -3.59 2.84
N VAL A 73 -12.06 -3.25 1.55
CA VAL A 73 -12.37 -4.19 0.48
C VAL A 73 -11.26 -5.24 0.31
N ASN A 74 -10.00 -4.90 0.54
CA ASN A 74 -8.88 -5.85 0.46
C ASN A 74 -8.86 -6.80 1.66
N SER A 75 -9.23 -6.33 2.84
CA SER A 75 -9.38 -7.21 4.01
C SER A 75 -10.57 -8.17 3.85
N GLN A 76 -11.66 -7.70 3.25
CA GLN A 76 -12.75 -8.61 2.82
C GLN A 76 -12.26 -9.63 1.80
N MET A 77 -11.48 -9.21 0.79
CA MET A 77 -10.89 -10.12 -0.19
C MET A 77 -10.01 -11.19 0.48
N ALA A 78 -9.12 -10.79 1.39
CA ALA A 78 -8.25 -11.72 2.12
C ALA A 78 -9.05 -12.73 2.94
N SER A 79 -10.10 -12.26 3.64
CA SER A 79 -11.01 -13.14 4.39
C SER A 79 -11.72 -14.15 3.47
N GLU A 80 -12.21 -13.71 2.31
CA GLU A 80 -12.84 -14.59 1.31
C GLU A 80 -11.85 -15.60 0.71
N MET A 81 -10.58 -15.23 0.56
CA MET A 81 -9.52 -16.12 0.09
C MET A 81 -9.17 -17.19 1.12
N GLN A 82 -9.14 -16.86 2.42
CA GLN A 82 -8.86 -17.82 3.49
C GLN A 82 -9.84 -19.01 3.44
N ASN A 83 -11.10 -18.78 3.11
CA ASN A 83 -12.10 -19.85 2.94
C ASN A 83 -11.74 -20.86 1.83
N GLN A 84 -10.86 -20.47 0.88
CA GLN A 84 -10.46 -21.28 -0.27
C GLN A 84 -8.98 -21.72 -0.24
N LEU A 85 -8.21 -21.22 0.73
CA LEU A 85 -6.77 -21.44 0.87
C LEU A 85 -6.46 -21.92 2.29
N PRO A 86 -6.38 -23.24 2.54
CA PRO A 86 -6.10 -23.78 3.87
C PRO A 86 -4.77 -23.31 4.48
N VAL A 87 -3.82 -22.92 3.62
CA VAL A 87 -2.48 -22.44 4.02
C VAL A 87 -2.41 -20.94 4.30
N PHE A 88 -3.50 -20.21 4.06
CA PHE A 88 -3.56 -18.76 4.18
C PHE A 88 -4.49 -18.34 5.32
N CYS A 89 -3.99 -17.49 6.21
CA CYS A 89 -4.66 -16.97 7.38
C CYS A 89 -4.65 -15.43 7.28
N SER A 90 -5.80 -14.82 6.96
CA SER A 90 -5.89 -13.41 6.59
C SER A 90 -5.41 -12.49 7.72
N ASP A 91 -5.66 -12.85 8.97
CA ASP A 91 -5.24 -12.10 10.17
C ASP A 91 -3.71 -12.01 10.34
N LYS A 92 -2.95 -12.93 9.74
CA LYS A 92 -1.48 -13.02 9.90
C LYS A 92 -0.71 -12.79 8.61
N GLN A 93 -1.35 -13.01 7.47
CA GLN A 93 -0.70 -13.06 6.15
C GLN A 93 -1.21 -11.99 5.20
N GLU A 94 -2.13 -11.11 5.63
CA GLU A 94 -2.42 -9.84 4.97
C GLU A 94 -1.48 -8.75 5.49
N ILE A 95 -0.74 -8.11 4.58
CA ILE A 95 0.20 -7.03 4.88
C ILE A 95 -0.32 -5.76 4.22
N GLY A 96 -0.64 -4.76 5.04
CA GLY A 96 -1.06 -3.46 4.57
C GLY A 96 0.04 -2.65 3.87
N CYS A 97 -0.36 -1.65 3.10
CA CYS A 97 0.54 -0.74 2.43
C CYS A 97 1.15 0.26 3.42
N MET A 98 2.45 0.11 3.68
CA MET A 98 3.22 1.03 4.52
C MET A 98 3.19 2.47 4.00
N ALA A 99 3.20 2.66 2.67
CA ALA A 99 3.16 4.00 2.08
C ALA A 99 1.85 4.74 2.44
N LEU A 100 0.72 4.04 2.48
CA LEU A 100 -0.55 4.63 2.92
C LEU A 100 -0.51 4.98 4.42
N THR A 101 0.04 4.09 5.26
CA THR A 101 0.21 4.36 6.69
C THR A 101 1.08 5.60 6.93
N ILE A 102 2.20 5.73 6.21
CA ILE A 102 3.10 6.91 6.28
C ILE A 102 2.36 8.17 5.82
N HIS A 103 1.62 8.09 4.71
CA HIS A 103 0.84 9.22 4.21
C HIS A 103 -0.19 9.72 5.23
N LEU A 104 -0.93 8.80 5.86
CA LEU A 104 -1.91 9.14 6.89
C LEU A 104 -1.24 9.74 8.13
N ALA A 105 -0.15 9.14 8.59
CA ALA A 105 0.62 9.65 9.73
C ALA A 105 1.17 11.06 9.47
N ALA A 106 1.75 11.30 8.29
CA ALA A 106 2.26 12.62 7.90
C ALA A 106 1.13 13.66 7.82
N ARG A 107 0.00 13.30 7.20
CA ARG A 107 -1.18 14.17 7.10
C ARG A 107 -1.71 14.56 8.48
N ASP A 108 -1.82 13.60 9.39
CA ASP A 108 -2.39 13.86 10.71
C ASP A 108 -1.40 14.59 11.62
N GLY A 109 -0.09 14.33 11.47
CA GLY A 109 0.97 15.12 12.09
C GLY A 109 0.96 16.59 11.63
N LEU A 110 0.82 16.84 10.34
CA LEU A 110 0.69 18.20 9.80
C LEU A 110 -0.53 18.94 10.37
N LYS A 111 -1.68 18.26 10.45
CA LYS A 111 -2.89 18.82 11.08
C LYS A 111 -2.65 19.17 12.55
N ALA A 112 -1.99 18.29 13.31
CA ALA A 112 -1.67 18.54 14.71
C ALA A 112 -0.73 19.76 14.90
N LEU A 113 0.11 20.04 13.91
CA LEU A 113 0.99 21.23 13.85
C LEU A 113 0.29 22.50 13.32
N GLY A 114 -1.02 22.45 13.03
CA GLY A 114 -1.80 23.58 12.57
C GLY A 114 -1.77 23.82 11.06
N ALA A 115 -1.21 22.89 10.27
CA ALA A 115 -1.28 22.96 8.81
C ALA A 115 -2.65 22.46 8.33
N THR A 116 -3.41 23.35 7.69
CA THR A 116 -4.65 22.97 6.98
C THR A 116 -4.36 22.69 5.52
N PRO A 117 -5.17 21.84 4.83
CA PRO A 117 -5.02 21.59 3.40
C PRO A 117 -4.99 22.86 2.55
N GLU A 118 -5.73 23.89 2.96
CA GLU A 118 -5.77 25.21 2.30
C GLU A 118 -4.44 25.98 2.41
N LYS A 119 -3.76 25.89 3.57
CA LYS A 119 -2.45 26.52 3.80
C LYS A 119 -1.32 25.81 3.05
N LEU A 120 -1.47 24.50 2.78
CA LEU A 120 -0.52 23.70 2.01
C LEU A 120 -0.69 23.91 0.49
N ALA A 121 -1.90 24.22 0.02
CA ALA A 121 -2.19 24.47 -1.40
C ALA A 121 -1.83 25.90 -1.86
N LYS A 122 -1.62 26.83 -0.93
CA LYS A 122 -1.21 28.21 -1.19
C LYS A 122 -0.18 28.64 -0.14
N PRO A 123 1.13 28.47 -0.39
CA PRO A 123 2.15 28.96 0.53
C PRO A 123 2.10 30.50 0.54
N ASN A 124 1.44 31.09 1.55
CA ASN A 124 1.51 32.53 1.78
C ASN A 124 2.86 32.86 2.42
N ALA A 125 3.63 33.75 1.78
CA ALA A 125 4.99 34.14 2.18
C ALA A 125 5.12 34.86 3.54
N ASN A 126 4.02 35.07 4.28
CA ASN A 126 3.99 35.95 5.46
C ASN A 126 3.64 35.26 6.80
N ASP A 127 3.43 33.93 6.85
CA ASP A 127 3.15 33.23 8.12
C ASP A 127 4.46 32.90 8.87
N SER A 128 5.12 33.92 9.44
CA SER A 128 6.42 33.78 10.11
C SER A 128 6.36 33.46 11.62
N HIS A 129 5.18 33.30 12.25
CA HIS A 129 5.14 33.18 13.72
C HIS A 129 4.19 32.14 14.35
N GLY A 130 3.59 31.21 13.58
CA GLY A 130 2.66 30.24 14.18
C GLY A 130 2.67 28.82 13.62
N LEU A 131 3.37 28.57 12.50
CA LEU A 131 3.41 27.26 11.87
C LEU A 131 4.83 26.71 12.01
N MET A 132 4.97 25.48 12.53
CA MET A 132 6.27 24.81 12.56
C MET A 132 6.71 24.62 11.10
N SER A 133 7.64 25.46 10.65
CA SER A 133 8.09 25.50 9.28
C SER A 133 8.69 24.14 8.90
N LEU A 134 8.22 23.54 7.81
CA LEU A 134 8.73 22.25 7.31
C LEU A 134 10.25 22.28 7.10
N THR A 135 10.82 23.45 6.79
CA THR A 135 12.26 23.69 6.71
C THR A 135 13.03 23.29 7.97
N ASN A 136 12.40 23.31 9.15
CA ASN A 136 13.01 22.89 10.41
C ASN A 136 13.03 21.36 10.61
N ILE A 137 12.24 20.60 9.85
CA ILE A 137 12.18 19.12 9.91
C ILE A 137 13.20 18.49 8.96
N ILE A 138 13.54 19.18 7.88
CA ILE A 138 14.50 18.74 6.85
C ILE A 138 15.93 19.24 7.10
N ASN A 139 16.15 20.02 8.16
CA ASN A 139 17.50 20.30 8.60
C ASN A 139 18.11 18.98 9.07
N TYR A 140 18.96 18.42 8.21
CA TYR A 140 19.88 17.36 8.62
C TYR A 140 20.51 17.78 9.95
N PRO A 141 20.55 16.91 10.97
CA PRO A 141 21.29 17.23 12.18
C PRO A 141 22.71 17.56 11.72
N ASP A 142 23.16 18.78 12.05
CA ASP A 142 24.49 19.24 11.69
C ASP A 142 25.49 18.14 12.02
N ARG A 143 26.11 17.56 10.98
CA ARG A 143 27.22 16.60 11.11
C ARG A 143 28.50 17.28 11.61
N LEU A 144 28.36 18.31 12.44
CA LEU A 144 29.45 19.09 13.01
C LEU A 144 29.92 18.56 14.37
N HIS A 145 29.32 17.48 14.90
CA HIS A 145 29.72 16.90 16.19
C HIS A 145 29.96 15.38 16.20
N LEU A 146 30.16 14.74 15.03
CA LEU A 146 30.76 13.40 14.99
C LEU A 146 32.27 13.52 14.81
N ASN A 147 32.96 13.90 15.89
CA ASN A 147 34.38 13.57 16.03
C ASN A 147 34.46 12.07 16.31
N TYR A 148 35.10 11.30 15.42
CA TYR A 148 35.49 9.94 15.73
C TYR A 148 36.54 9.97 16.84
N ASN A 149 36.17 9.47 18.02
CA ASN A 149 36.97 8.73 18.99
C ASN A 149 36.02 7.97 19.92
#